data_AF-A0A821LAD5-F1
#
_entry.id   AF-A0A821LAD5-F1
#
_cell.length_a   1.000
_cell.length_b   1.000
_cell.length_c   1.000
_cell.angle_alpha   90.00
_cell.angle_beta   90.00
_cell.angle_gamma   90.00
#
_symmetry.space_group_name_H-M   'P 1'
#
loop_
_entity.id
_entity.type
_entity.pdbx_description
1 polymer ?
#
loop_
_entity_poly.entity_id
_entity_poly.type
_entity_poly.pdbx_seq_one_letter_code
_entity_poly.pdbx_strand_id
1 'polypeptide(L)' 'MPKVVKSSAREMILKVKEFCEAEQKNQGVLMPLNKVWKTVTAITGVSERTVTRITKEGITAASTSKTIVTPGKSRPHPK' A
#
# COMPACT_ATOMS: atom_id res chain seq x y z
N MET A 1 -16.45 -18.59 -0.47
CA MET A 1 -15.13 -19.03 -0.98
C MET A 1 -14.08 -18.03 -0.56
N PRO A 2 -12.91 -18.44 -0.04
CA PRO A 2 -11.85 -17.51 0.31
C PRO A 2 -11.40 -16.74 -0.92
N LYS A 3 -11.27 -15.41 -0.82
CA LYS A 3 -10.79 -14.57 -1.91
C LYS A 3 -9.35 -14.96 -2.25
N VAL A 4 -9.11 -15.29 -3.52
CA VAL A 4 -7.77 -15.59 -4.01
C VAL A 4 -6.94 -14.31 -4.00
N VAL A 5 -5.92 -14.26 -3.15
CA VAL A 5 -4.95 -13.17 -3.10
C VAL A 5 -3.86 -13.41 -4.14
N LYS A 6 -3.63 -12.43 -5.02
CA LYS A 6 -2.59 -12.47 -6.06
C LYS A 6 -1.18 -12.41 -5.44
N SER A 7 -0.17 -12.92 -6.16
CA SER A 7 1.22 -13.01 -5.68
C SER A 7 1.77 -11.69 -5.13
N SER A 8 1.60 -10.59 -5.86
CA SER A 8 2.08 -9.27 -5.41
C SER A 8 1.49 -8.83 -4.07
N ALA A 9 0.22 -9.13 -3.84
CA ALA A 9 -0.42 -8.83 -2.55
C ALA A 9 0.08 -9.76 -1.44
N ARG A 10 0.42 -11.02 -1.75
CA ARG A 10 1.04 -11.94 -0.77
C ARG A 10 2.42 -11.47 -0.34
N GLU A 11 3.25 -11.01 -1.27
CA GLU A 11 4.57 -10.44 -0.97
C GLU A 11 4.45 -9.20 -0.08
N MET A 12 3.51 -8.30 -0.37
CA MET A 12 3.25 -7.14 0.49
C MET A 12 2.80 -7.55 1.89
N ILE A 13 1.93 -8.55 2.01
CA ILE A 13 1.47 -9.07 3.32
C ILE A 13 2.65 -9.62 4.12
N LEU A 14 3.57 -10.36 3.49
CA LEU A 14 4.77 -10.89 4.15
C LEU A 14 5.67 -9.77 4.67
N LYS A 15 5.94 -8.74 3.87
CA LYS A 15 6.75 -7.58 4.29
C LYS A 15 6.13 -6.82 5.46
N VAL A 16 4.80 -6.63 5.43
CA VAL A 16 4.07 -5.98 6.55
C VAL A 16 4.20 -6.83 7.82
N LYS A 17 4.05 -8.16 7.71
CA LYS A 17 4.23 -9.07 8.84
C LYS A 17 5.63 -8.98 9.44
N GLU A 18 6.67 -9.03 8.60
CA GLU A 18 8.08 -8.90 9.04
C GLU A 18 8.32 -7.59 9.78
N PHE A 19 7.76 -6.48 9.31
CA PHE A 19 7.85 -5.19 9.98
C PHE A 19 7.17 -5.20 11.35
N CYS A 20 5.95 -5.74 11.46
CA CYS A 20 5.26 -5.84 12.75
C CYS A 20 5.99 -6.77 13.74
N GLU A 21 6.59 -7.86 13.26
CA GLU A 21 7.43 -8.73 14.10
C GLU A 21 8.69 -8.02 14.58
N ALA A 22 9.30 -7.17 13.74
CA ALA A 22 10.43 -6.33 14.13
C ALA A 22 10.03 -5.31 15.21
N GLU A 23 8.87 -4.68 15.08
CA GLU A 23 8.31 -3.79 16.12
C GLU A 23 8.03 -4.53 17.43
N GLN A 24 7.47 -5.74 17.35
CA GLN A 24 7.22 -6.57 18.53
C GLN A 24 8.53 -6.93 19.25
N LYS A 25 9.58 -7.29 18.51
CA LYS A 25 10.91 -7.58 19.09
C LYS A 25 11.56 -6.35 19.72
N ASN A 26 11.32 -5.17 19.16
CA ASN A 26 11.87 -3.91 19.67
C ASN A 26 11.08 -3.34 20.87
N GLN A 27 9.97 -3.97 21.28
CA GLN A 27 9.06 -3.50 22.35
C GLN A 27 8.63 -2.04 22.18
N GLY A 28 8.51 -1.58 20.93
CA GLY A 28 8.32 -0.18 20.64
C GLY A 28 8.20 0.09 19.16
N VAL A 29 7.75 1.30 18.85
CA VAL A 29 7.57 1.77 17.48
C VAL A 29 8.93 1.91 16.80
N LEU A 30 9.18 1.17 15.71
CA LEU A 30 10.46 1.25 15.00
C LEU A 30 10.62 2.59 14.26
N MET A 31 9.50 3.13 13.78
CA MET A 31 9.46 4.33 12.94
C MET A 31 8.47 5.37 13.46
N PRO A 32 8.87 6.62 13.70
CA PRO A 32 8.00 7.62 14.30
C PRO A 32 6.70 7.83 13.50
N LEU A 33 5.56 7.69 14.18
CA LEU A 33 4.20 7.80 13.60
C LEU A 33 3.95 9.15 12.91
N ASN A 34 4.73 10.17 13.26
CA ASN A 34 4.66 11.52 12.69
C ASN A 34 4.89 11.53 11.17
N LYS A 35 5.50 10.48 10.60
CA LYS A 35 5.76 10.37 9.15
C LYS A 35 5.36 9.00 8.59
N VAL A 36 4.06 8.72 8.61
CA VAL A 36 3.43 7.47 8.09
C VAL A 36 3.99 7.03 6.72
N TRP A 37 4.10 7.95 5.77
CA TRP A 37 4.69 7.70 4.45
C TRP A 37 6.10 7.11 4.47
N LYS A 38 6.98 7.53 5.40
CA LYS A 38 8.33 6.95 5.55
C LYS A 38 8.30 5.51 6.02
N THR A 39 7.35 5.19 6.90
CA THR A 39 7.12 3.81 7.34
C THR A 39 6.62 2.97 6.17
N VAL A 40 5.67 3.50 5.39
CA VAL A 40 5.13 2.82 4.21
C VAL A 40 6.21 2.56 3.17
N THR A 41 7.10 3.53 2.89
CA THR A 41 8.20 3.32 1.93
C THR A 41 9.20 2.29 2.42
N ALA A 42 9.53 2.29 3.72
CA ALA A 42 10.42 1.29 4.33
C ALA A 42 9.83 -0.13 4.24
N ILE A 43 8.54 -0.30 4.53
CA ILE A 43 7.87 -1.61 4.48
C ILE A 43 7.72 -2.11 3.04
N THR A 44 7.22 -1.24 2.15
CA THR A 44 6.83 -1.66 0.80
C THR A 44 8.00 -1.68 -0.18
N GLY A 45 9.06 -0.92 0.10
CA GLY A 45 10.19 -0.69 -0.81
C GLY A 45 9.84 0.25 -1.98
N VAL A 46 8.73 0.98 -1.89
CA VAL A 46 8.23 1.87 -2.92
C VAL A 46 8.72 3.30 -2.67
N SER A 47 8.96 4.08 -3.73
CA SER A 47 9.40 5.48 -3.58
C SER A 47 8.34 6.36 -2.88
N GLU A 48 8.78 7.37 -2.12
CA GLU A 48 7.90 8.36 -1.46
C GLU A 48 6.93 9.02 -2.45
N ARG A 49 7.40 9.32 -3.67
CA ARG A 49 6.59 9.91 -4.73
C ARG A 49 5.46 8.97 -5.17
N THR A 50 5.75 7.68 -5.29
CA THR A 50 4.75 6.67 -5.67
C THR A 50 3.74 6.45 -4.55
N VAL A 51 4.18 6.35 -3.30
CA VAL A 51 3.28 6.27 -2.14
C VAL A 51 2.33 7.47 -2.11
N THR A 52 2.87 8.68 -2.28
CA THR A 52 2.05 9.91 -2.31
C THR A 52 1.02 9.90 -3.44
N ARG A 53 1.37 9.40 -4.63
CA ARG A 53 0.42 9.26 -5.75
C ARG A 53 -0.69 8.28 -5.43
N ILE A 54 -0.35 7.09 -4.93
CA ILE A 54 -1.32 6.06 -4.54
C ILE A 54 -2.26 6.58 -3.45
N THR A 55 -1.74 7.32 -2.46
CA THR A 55 -2.57 7.91 -1.41
C THR A 55 -3.59 8.90 -1.98
N LYS A 56 -3.17 9.75 -2.93
CA LYS A 56 -4.09 10.67 -3.62
C LYS A 56 -5.15 9.91 -4.42
N GLU A 57 -4.74 8.89 -5.18
CA GLU A 57 -5.66 8.02 -5.93
C GLU A 57 -6.68 7.34 -4.99
N GLY A 58 -6.23 6.89 -3.81
CA GLY A 58 -7.08 6.31 -2.77
C GLY A 58 -8.11 7.29 -2.20
N ILE A 59 -7.70 8.55 -1.92
CA ILE A 59 -8.62 9.61 -1.46
C ILE A 59 -9.68 9.89 -2.54
N THR A 60 -9.27 10.03 -3.80
CA THR A 60 -10.20 10.26 -4.92
C THR A 60 -11.13 9.07 -5.15
N ALA A 61 -10.64 7.84 -5.03
CA ALA A 61 -11.44 6.63 -5.13
C ALA A 61 -12.51 6.56 -4.02
N ALA A 62 -12.12 6.85 -2.78
CA ALA A 62 -13.03 6.89 -1.64
C ALA A 62 -14.10 7.97 -1.78
N SER A 63 -13.74 9.17 -2.27
CA SER A 63 -14.71 10.26 -2.45
C SER A 63 -15.68 10.03 -3.62
N THR A 64 -15.28 9.26 -4.63
CA THR A 64 -16.11 8.99 -5.82
C THR A 64 -16.80 7.64 -5.81
N SER A 65 -16.63 6.83 -4.74
CA SER A 65 -17.06 5.42 -4.67
C SER A 65 -16.56 4.58 -5.86
N LYS A 66 -15.42 4.97 -6.43
CA LYS A 66 -14.77 4.27 -7.56
C LYS A 66 -13.56 3.48 -7.08
N THR A 67 -13.11 2.53 -7.88
CA THR A 67 -11.88 1.79 -7.60
C THR A 67 -10.64 2.67 -7.80
N ILE A 68 -9.57 2.39 -7.04
CA ILE A 68 -8.26 3.03 -7.23
C ILE A 68 -7.80 2.83 -8.68
N VAL A 69 -7.53 3.93 -9.37
CA VAL A 69 -7.10 3.93 -10.77
C VAL A 69 -5.62 3.58 -10.84
N THR A 70 -5.26 2.53 -11.57
CA THR A 70 -3.85 2.23 -11.84
C THR A 70 -3.41 2.97 -13.11
N PRO A 71 -2.36 3.81 -13.05
CA PRO A 71 -1.82 4.48 -14.24
C PRO A 71 -1.44 3.48 -15.34
N GLY A 72 -1.72 3.83 -16.60
CA GLY A 72 -1.42 2.97 -17.75
C GLY A 72 -2.36 1.78 -17.95
N LYS A 73 -3.32 1.54 -17.04
CA LYS A 73 -4.36 0.51 -17.19
C LYS A 73 -5.72 1.05 -17.64
N SER A 74 -5.76 2.24 -18.26
CA SER A 74 -6.97 2.70 -18.93
C SER A 74 -7.19 1.84 -20.17
N ARG A 75 -7.98 0.77 -20.04
CA ARG A 75 -8.45 -0.02 -21.19
C ARG A 75 -9.66 0.73 -21.75
N PRO A 76 -9.63 1.25 -22.98
CA PRO A 76 -10.84 1.77 -23.60
C PRO A 76 -11.86 0.62 -23.65
N HIS A 77 -13.05 0.84 -23.08
CA HIS A 77 -14.16 -0.08 -23.28
C HIS A 77 -14.59 0.05 -24.75
N PRO A 78 -14.60 -1.03 -25.54
CA PRO A 78 -15.25 -0.99 -26.84
C PRO A 78 -16.73 -0.64 -26.64
N LYS A 79 -17.22 0.31 -27.43
CA LYS A 79 -18.63 0.70 -27.50
C LYS A 79 -19.47 -0.44 -28.07
#